data_AF-A0A656JKJ6-F1
#
_entry.id   AF-A0A656JKJ6-F1
#
_cell.length_a   1.000
_cell.length_b   1.000
_cell.length_c   1.000
_cell.angle_alpha   90.00
_cell.angle_beta   90.00
_cell.angle_gamma   90.00
#
_symmetry.space_group_name_H-M   'P 1'
#
loop_
_entity.id
_entity.type
_entity.pdbx_description
1 polymer ?
#
loop_
_entity_poly.entity_id
_entity_poly.type
_entity_poly.pdbx_seq_one_letter_code
_entity_poly.pdbx_strand_id
1 'polypeptide(L)'
;MHNPTPRTESPNALAFIKRFFAAEAAGGLILMAAALGALIVANSPLADSYFAALHTVLAGMSVEHWINDGLMAIFFMLVGLEIKREMLAGQLASWSQRALPGFAALGGMVVPALIYVAFNWGQPDTLGGWAIPAATDIAFALGVLSLLGKRVPLSLKIFLSALAILDDLGAVLIIALFYTSGLSIPMLLA
;
A
#
# COMPACT_ATOMS: atom_id res chain seq x y z
N MET A 1 -57.66 3.06 23.57
CA MET A 1 -56.63 3.71 22.73
C MET A 1 -55.26 3.36 23.31
N HIS A 2 -54.61 2.30 22.82
CA HIS A 2 -53.30 1.86 23.30
C HIS A 2 -52.32 2.08 22.15
N ASN A 3 -51.50 3.12 22.24
CA ASN A 3 -50.46 3.39 21.27
C ASN A 3 -49.23 2.54 21.64
N PRO A 4 -48.76 1.60 20.81
CA PRO A 4 -47.56 0.86 21.12
C PRO A 4 -46.36 1.81 21.08
N THR A 5 -45.55 1.79 22.13
CA THR A 5 -44.30 2.55 22.20
C THR A 5 -43.32 2.07 21.14
N PRO A 6 -42.52 2.96 20.52
CA PRO A 6 -41.51 2.57 19.56
C PRO A 6 -40.44 1.74 20.27
N ARG A 7 -40.24 0.50 19.79
CA ARG A 7 -39.16 -0.37 20.26
C ARG A 7 -37.83 0.29 19.91
N THR A 8 -37.06 0.67 20.91
CA THR A 8 -35.66 1.07 20.77
C THR A 8 -34.85 -0.15 20.33
N GLU A 9 -34.65 -0.31 19.02
CA GLU A 9 -33.75 -1.35 18.51
C GLU A 9 -32.33 -1.04 18.96
N SER A 10 -31.71 -1.96 19.71
CA SER A 10 -30.29 -1.85 20.04
C SER A 10 -29.49 -1.78 18.74
N PRO A 11 -28.43 -0.95 18.64
CA PRO A 11 -27.61 -0.91 17.45
C PRO A 11 -27.01 -2.31 17.22
N ASN A 12 -27.52 -3.01 16.20
CA ASN A 12 -27.02 -4.31 15.80
C ASN A 12 -25.52 -4.17 15.53
N ALA A 13 -24.67 -4.74 16.39
CA ALA A 13 -23.21 -4.66 16.26
C ALA A 13 -22.73 -5.15 14.89
N LEU A 14 -23.43 -6.16 14.33
CA LEU A 14 -23.22 -6.65 12.97
C LEU A 14 -23.54 -5.61 11.89
N ALA A 15 -24.59 -4.81 12.08
CA ALA A 15 -24.93 -3.72 11.16
C ALA A 15 -23.91 -2.58 11.25
N PHE A 16 -23.40 -2.30 12.45
CA PHE A 16 -22.31 -1.34 12.65
C PHE A 16 -21.01 -1.81 11.98
N ILE A 17 -20.59 -3.06 12.21
CA ILE A 17 -19.40 -3.65 11.58
C ILE A 17 -19.52 -3.64 10.06
N LYS A 18 -20.65 -4.08 9.49
CA LYS A 18 -20.87 -4.02 8.04
C LYS A 18 -20.79 -2.59 7.49
N ARG A 19 -21.39 -1.62 8.20
CA ARG A 19 -21.39 -0.21 7.78
C ARG A 19 -20.01 0.44 7.95
N PHE A 20 -19.23 -0.02 8.91
CA PHE A 20 -17.85 0.39 9.13
C PHE A 20 -16.95 -0.15 8.01
N PHE A 21 -16.97 -1.45 7.73
CA PHE A 21 -16.21 -2.04 6.61
C PHE A 21 -16.65 -1.54 5.23
N ALA A 22 -17.90 -1.07 5.08
CA ALA A 22 -18.38 -0.42 3.86
C ALA A 22 -17.86 1.03 3.69
N ALA A 23 -17.24 1.62 4.72
CA ALA A 23 -16.68 2.96 4.64
C ALA A 23 -15.25 2.92 4.06
N GLU A 24 -14.99 3.74 3.04
CA GLU A 24 -13.68 3.92 2.41
C GLU A 24 -12.57 4.26 3.42
N ALA A 25 -12.93 4.94 4.53
CA ALA A 25 -12.01 5.31 5.62
C ALA A 25 -11.63 4.14 6.55
N ALA A 26 -12.37 3.03 6.57
CA ALA A 26 -12.11 1.95 7.52
C ALA A 26 -10.80 1.22 7.23
N GLY A 27 -10.43 1.07 5.96
CA GLY A 27 -9.15 0.49 5.56
C GLY A 27 -7.95 1.27 6.13
N GLY A 28 -7.96 2.59 5.97
CA GLY A 28 -6.90 3.47 6.50
C GLY A 28 -6.82 3.47 8.03
N LEU A 29 -7.97 3.43 8.73
CA LEU A 29 -7.99 3.34 10.19
C LEU A 29 -7.46 2.00 10.70
N ILE A 30 -7.81 0.89 10.04
CA ILE A 30 -7.30 -0.44 10.39
C ILE A 30 -5.79 -0.50 10.16
N LEU A 31 -5.30 0.02 9.03
CA LEU A 31 -3.87 0.11 8.73
C LEU A 31 -3.12 0.88 9.82
N MET A 32 -3.63 2.05 10.20
CA MET A 32 -3.02 2.88 11.24
C MET A 32 -3.04 2.20 12.62
N ALA A 33 -4.14 1.51 12.95
CA ALA A 33 -4.23 0.73 14.18
C ALA A 33 -3.25 -0.45 14.19
N ALA A 34 -3.06 -1.13 13.05
CA ALA A 34 -2.09 -2.21 12.91
C ALA A 34 -0.65 -1.70 13.07
N ALA A 35 -0.30 -0.57 12.44
CA ALA A 35 1.01 0.06 12.57
C ALA A 35 1.31 0.50 14.01
N LEU A 36 0.33 1.12 14.68
CA LEU A 36 0.43 1.48 16.09
C LEU A 36 0.57 0.24 16.99
N GLY A 37 -0.20 -0.81 16.72
CA GLY A 37 -0.08 -2.09 17.41
C GLY A 37 1.31 -2.70 17.27
N ALA A 38 1.86 -2.70 16.05
CA ALA A 38 3.21 -3.18 15.76
C ALA A 38 4.26 -2.36 16.53
N LEU A 39 4.15 -1.02 16.54
CA LEU A 39 5.03 -0.15 17.33
C LEU A 39 4.97 -0.45 18.82
N ILE A 40 3.77 -0.64 19.38
CA ILE A 40 3.60 -0.98 20.80
C ILE A 40 4.28 -2.32 21.11
N VAL A 41 4.02 -3.35 20.29
CA VAL A 41 4.62 -4.68 20.50
C VAL A 41 6.14 -4.60 20.39
N ALA A 42 6.68 -3.94 19.37
CA ALA A 42 8.12 -3.80 19.12
C ALA A 42 8.87 -3.01 20.22
N ASN A 43 8.17 -2.16 20.97
CA ASN A 43 8.75 -1.39 22.08
C ASN A 43 8.36 -1.94 23.46
N SER A 44 7.78 -3.13 23.53
CA SER A 44 7.34 -3.77 24.77
C SER A 44 8.22 -4.96 25.15
N PRO A 45 8.06 -5.56 26.35
CA PRO A 45 8.75 -6.80 26.72
C PRO A 45 8.46 -8.00 25.78
N LEU A 46 7.45 -7.90 24.90
CA LEU A 46 7.15 -8.93 23.90
C LEU A 46 8.05 -8.82 22.65
N ALA A 47 8.84 -7.76 22.51
CA ALA A 47 9.66 -7.49 21.33
C ALA A 47 10.55 -8.68 20.93
N ASP A 48 11.27 -9.27 21.89
CA ASP A 48 12.17 -10.40 21.62
C ASP A 48 11.41 -11.60 21.04
N SER A 49 10.25 -11.92 21.61
CA SER A 49 9.41 -13.01 21.11
C SER A 49 8.81 -12.72 19.73
N TYR A 50 8.45 -11.46 19.48
CA TYR A 50 7.89 -11.00 18.20
C TYR A 50 8.93 -11.10 17.08
N PHE A 51 10.14 -10.56 17.29
CA PHE A 51 11.22 -10.64 16.32
C PHE A 51 11.75 -12.07 16.17
N ALA A 52 11.82 -12.87 17.23
CA ALA A 52 12.20 -14.29 17.13
C ALA A 52 11.22 -15.07 16.24
N ALA A 53 9.91 -14.83 16.38
CA ALA A 53 8.91 -15.44 15.53
C ALA A 53 9.06 -15.02 14.06
N LEU A 54 9.26 -13.73 13.79
CA LEU A 54 9.44 -13.20 12.42
C LEU A 54 10.71 -13.72 11.74
N HIS A 55 11.81 -13.83 12.47
CA HIS A 55 13.08 -14.33 11.96
C HIS A 55 13.19 -15.86 11.94
N THR A 56 12.17 -16.59 12.39
CA THR A 56 12.18 -18.05 12.34
C THR A 56 12.27 -18.51 10.88
N VAL A 57 13.24 -19.37 10.57
CA VAL A 57 13.47 -19.85 9.21
C VAL A 57 12.59 -21.06 8.93
N LEU A 58 11.82 -20.98 7.84
CA LEU A 58 10.89 -21.98 7.38
C LEU A 58 11.09 -22.18 5.87
N ALA A 59 11.43 -23.40 5.45
CA ALA A 59 11.71 -23.74 4.05
C ALA A 59 12.77 -22.83 3.38
N GLY A 60 13.81 -22.41 4.12
CA GLY A 60 14.93 -21.62 3.60
C GLY A 60 14.75 -20.10 3.61
N MET A 61 13.58 -19.60 4.01
CA MET A 61 13.30 -18.17 4.16
C MET A 61 12.73 -17.87 5.56
N SER A 62 12.88 -16.65 6.06
CA SER A 62 12.25 -16.30 7.34
C SER A 62 10.72 -16.20 7.20
N VAL A 63 10.00 -16.37 8.31
CA VAL A 63 8.55 -16.13 8.37
C VAL A 63 8.20 -14.74 7.84
N GLU A 64 9.01 -13.73 8.18
CA GLU A 64 8.87 -12.37 7.64
C GLU A 64 8.94 -12.33 6.11
N HIS A 65 9.92 -12.99 5.49
CA HIS A 65 10.02 -13.03 4.03
C HIS A 65 8.81 -13.73 3.40
N TRP A 66 8.34 -14.85 3.97
CA TRP A 66 7.12 -15.51 3.50
C TRP A 66 5.88 -14.62 3.57
N ILE A 67 5.73 -13.88 4.67
CA ILE A 67 4.62 -12.94 4.86
C ILE A 67 4.72 -11.81 3.83
N ASN A 68 5.90 -11.21 3.69
CA ASN A 68 6.13 -10.11 2.76
C ASN A 68 5.86 -10.54 1.32
N ASP A 69 6.49 -11.62 0.84
CA ASP A 69 6.31 -12.09 -0.53
C ASP A 69 4.86 -12.51 -0.80
N GLY A 70 4.24 -13.23 0.14
CA GLY A 70 2.85 -13.69 0.00
C GLY A 70 1.85 -12.54 -0.03
N LEU A 71 1.93 -11.59 0.92
CA LEU A 71 1.02 -10.46 0.99
C LEU A 71 1.27 -9.46 -0.16
N MET A 72 2.53 -9.19 -0.51
CA MET A 72 2.86 -8.31 -1.63
C MET A 72 2.43 -8.91 -2.97
N ALA A 73 2.51 -10.23 -3.16
CA ALA A 73 1.98 -10.88 -4.36
C ALA A 73 0.47 -10.68 -4.51
N ILE A 74 -0.30 -10.84 -3.42
CA ILE A 74 -1.75 -10.58 -3.43
C ILE A 74 -2.03 -9.09 -3.69
N PHE A 75 -1.28 -8.20 -3.05
CA PHE A 75 -1.40 -6.75 -3.23
C PHE A 75 -1.15 -6.34 -4.68
N PHE A 76 -0.03 -6.76 -5.28
CA PHE A 76 0.30 -6.43 -6.66
C PHE A 76 -0.60 -7.10 -7.69
N MET A 77 -1.18 -8.27 -7.37
CA MET A 77 -2.24 -8.86 -8.20
C MET A 77 -3.46 -7.93 -8.24
N LEU A 78 -3.90 -7.41 -7.09
CA LEU A 78 -5.03 -6.48 -7.03
C LEU A 78 -4.70 -5.18 -7.77
N VAL A 79 -3.53 -4.60 -7.54
CA VAL A 79 -3.06 -3.39 -8.22
C VAL A 79 -2.98 -3.62 -9.73
N GLY A 80 -2.48 -4.76 -10.19
CA GLY A 80 -2.41 -5.11 -11.61
C GLY A 80 -3.79 -5.21 -12.27
N LEU A 81 -4.78 -5.79 -11.57
CA LEU A 81 -6.17 -5.83 -12.04
C LEU A 81 -6.79 -4.43 -12.11
N GLU A 82 -6.50 -3.58 -11.12
CA GLU A 82 -6.96 -2.20 -11.06
C GLU A 82 -6.38 -1.34 -12.19
N ILE A 83 -5.06 -1.45 -12.44
CA ILE A 83 -4.39 -0.81 -13.59
C ILE A 83 -5.06 -1.23 -14.89
N LYS A 84 -5.27 -2.54 -15.07
CA LYS A 84 -5.91 -3.06 -16.29
C LYS A 84 -7.32 -2.48 -16.47
N ARG A 85 -8.09 -2.37 -15.39
CA ARG A 85 -9.43 -1.74 -15.42
C ARG A 85 -9.35 -0.26 -15.82
N GLU A 86 -8.46 0.50 -15.18
CA GLU A 86 -8.27 1.94 -15.44
C GLU A 86 -7.78 2.21 -16.87
N MET A 87 -6.93 1.33 -17.41
CA MET A 87 -6.44 1.43 -18.79
C MET A 87 -7.50 1.09 -19.84
N LEU A 88 -8.47 0.23 -19.52
CA LEU A 88 -9.50 -0.19 -20.48
C LEU A 88 -10.74 0.70 -20.45
N ALA A 89 -11.17 1.14 -19.26
CA ALA A 89 -12.46 1.81 -19.07
C ALA A 89 -12.40 3.01 -18.12
N GLY A 90 -11.23 3.34 -17.56
CA GLY A 90 -11.08 4.38 -16.55
C GLY A 90 -10.34 5.62 -17.04
N GLN A 91 -9.74 6.36 -16.10
CA GLN A 91 -9.05 7.62 -16.36
C GLN A 91 -7.69 7.44 -17.04
N LEU A 92 -7.20 6.21 -17.17
CA LEU A 92 -5.96 5.93 -17.89
C LEU A 92 -6.19 5.46 -19.33
N ALA A 93 -7.45 5.40 -19.78
CA ALA A 93 -7.81 4.85 -21.09
C ALA A 93 -7.36 5.72 -22.26
N SER A 94 -7.37 7.06 -22.12
CA SER A 94 -6.93 7.97 -23.17
C SER A 94 -5.55 8.57 -22.87
N TRP A 95 -4.75 8.79 -23.92
CA TRP A 95 -3.41 9.38 -23.83
C TRP A 95 -3.40 10.74 -23.12
N SER A 96 -4.40 11.58 -23.39
CA SER A 96 -4.53 12.89 -22.75
C SER A 96 -4.79 12.80 -21.24
N GLN A 97 -5.52 11.78 -20.78
CA GLN A 97 -5.86 11.64 -19.37
C GLN A 97 -4.75 10.94 -18.58
N ARG A 98 -4.04 9.96 -19.17
CA ARG A 98 -2.90 9.28 -18.52
C ARG A 98 -1.62 10.12 -18.47
N ALA A 99 -1.46 11.11 -19.34
CA ALA A 99 -0.26 11.93 -19.38
C ALA A 99 -0.03 12.69 -18.07
N LEU A 100 -1.07 13.32 -17.52
CA LEU A 100 -0.94 14.12 -16.30
C LEU A 100 -0.56 13.28 -15.07
N PRO A 101 -1.28 12.19 -14.71
CA PRO A 101 -0.87 11.30 -13.64
C PRO A 101 0.50 10.65 -13.90
N GLY A 102 0.79 10.28 -15.16
CA GLY A 102 2.06 9.65 -15.53
C GLY A 102 3.28 10.56 -15.34
N PHE A 103 3.22 11.82 -15.78
CA PHE A 103 4.30 12.77 -15.55
C PHE A 103 4.41 13.19 -14.08
N ALA A 104 3.27 13.31 -13.38
CA ALA A 104 3.26 13.58 -11.95
C ALA A 104 3.92 12.44 -11.15
N ALA A 105 3.59 11.20 -11.47
CA ALA A 105 4.18 9.98 -10.92
C ALA A 105 5.70 9.92 -11.18
N LEU A 106 6.11 10.06 -12.44
CA LEU A 106 7.53 10.08 -12.82
C LEU A 106 8.32 11.17 -12.07
N GLY A 107 7.78 12.38 -11.95
CA GLY A 107 8.39 13.44 -11.15
C GLY A 107 8.42 13.09 -9.65
N GLY A 108 7.32 12.51 -9.15
CA GLY A 108 7.16 12.03 -7.78
C GLY A 108 8.13 10.93 -7.39
N MET A 109 8.60 10.12 -8.35
CA MET A 109 9.61 9.10 -8.12
C MET A 109 11.04 9.61 -8.30
N VAL A 110 11.30 10.33 -9.40
CA VAL A 110 12.66 10.76 -9.77
C VAL A 110 13.20 11.80 -8.79
N VAL A 111 12.38 12.75 -8.35
CA VAL A 111 12.84 13.83 -7.47
C VAL A 111 13.30 13.29 -6.10
N PRO A 112 12.51 12.49 -5.36
CA PRO A 112 12.96 11.91 -4.09
C PRO A 112 14.15 10.97 -4.24
N ALA A 113 14.20 10.19 -5.32
CA ALA A 113 15.35 9.32 -5.62
C ALA A 113 16.65 10.12 -5.80
N LEU A 114 16.61 11.20 -6.60
CA LEU A 114 17.78 12.06 -6.81
C LEU A 114 18.22 12.76 -5.53
N ILE A 115 17.27 13.22 -4.71
CA ILE A 115 17.57 13.81 -3.39
C ILE A 115 18.28 12.76 -2.52
N TYR A 116 17.75 11.54 -2.44
CA TYR A 116 18.35 10.46 -1.65
C TYR A 116 19.77 10.13 -2.10
N VAL A 117 19.99 10.00 -3.41
CA VAL A 117 21.32 9.74 -3.98
C VAL A 117 22.30 10.88 -3.69
N ALA A 118 21.86 12.13 -3.78
CA ALA A 118 22.70 13.29 -3.47
C ALA A 118 23.14 13.30 -2.01
N PHE A 119 22.25 12.95 -1.08
CA PHE A 119 22.57 12.87 0.36
C PHE A 119 23.43 11.66 0.73
N ASN A 120 23.25 10.53 0.03
CA ASN A 120 24.02 9.30 0.28
C ASN A 120 25.26 9.19 -0.62
N TRP A 121 25.65 10.28 -1.29
CA TRP A 121 26.78 10.28 -2.19
C TRP A 121 28.08 9.94 -1.43
N GLY A 122 28.76 8.87 -1.85
CA GLY A 122 29.97 8.39 -1.21
C GLY A 122 29.77 7.36 -0.09
N GLN A 123 28.54 6.87 0.14
CA GLN A 123 28.23 5.77 1.04
C GLN A 123 27.71 4.55 0.25
N PRO A 124 28.59 3.63 -0.21
CA PRO A 124 28.22 2.49 -1.06
C PRO A 124 27.12 1.61 -0.47
N ASP A 125 27.12 1.45 0.85
CA ASP A 125 26.19 0.56 1.56
C ASP A 125 24.74 1.07 1.53
N THR A 126 24.53 2.39 1.45
CA THR A 126 23.18 2.99 1.45
C THR A 126 22.72 3.43 0.08
N LEU A 127 23.60 3.54 -0.92
CA LEU A 127 23.24 3.96 -2.28
C LEU A 127 22.22 3.03 -2.96
N GLY A 128 22.19 1.74 -2.58
CA GLY A 128 21.14 0.79 -2.98
C GLY A 128 19.75 1.08 -2.36
N GLY A 129 19.59 2.13 -1.57
CA GLY A 129 18.29 2.50 -1.00
C GLY A 129 17.50 3.50 -1.86
N TRP A 130 17.98 3.88 -3.05
CA TRP A 130 17.42 5.01 -3.79
C TRP A 130 15.95 4.86 -4.21
N ALA A 131 15.46 3.63 -4.33
CA ALA A 131 14.06 3.34 -4.66
C ALA A 131 13.11 3.42 -3.44
N ILE A 132 13.64 3.40 -2.22
CA ILE A 132 12.84 3.46 -0.97
C ILE A 132 11.96 4.73 -0.91
N PRO A 133 12.47 5.95 -1.14
CA PRO A 133 11.66 7.17 -1.05
C PRO A 133 10.71 7.39 -2.24
N ALA A 134 10.75 6.54 -3.27
CA ALA A 134 9.90 6.66 -4.45
C ALA A 134 8.54 5.96 -4.27
N ALA A 135 8.40 5.03 -3.31
CA ALA A 135 7.17 4.30 -3.07
C ALA A 135 6.15 5.13 -2.27
N THR A 136 4.86 5.04 -2.62
CA THR A 136 3.78 5.79 -1.96
C THR A 136 2.67 4.84 -1.51
N ASP A 137 2.39 4.76 -0.19
CA ASP A 137 1.29 3.93 0.32
C ASP A 137 -0.08 4.53 -0.02
N ILE A 138 -0.72 3.97 -1.05
CA ILE A 138 -2.07 4.35 -1.50
C ILE A 138 -3.14 4.17 -0.42
N ALA A 139 -3.07 3.11 0.37
CA ALA A 139 -4.09 2.79 1.36
C ALA A 139 -4.06 3.81 2.51
N PHE A 140 -2.87 4.24 2.91
CA PHE A 140 -2.71 5.33 3.85
C PHE A 140 -3.16 6.67 3.26
N ALA A 141 -2.72 7.01 2.05
CA ALA A 141 -3.04 8.28 1.41
C ALA A 141 -4.56 8.47 1.20
N LEU A 142 -5.25 7.45 0.67
CA LEU A 142 -6.71 7.46 0.52
C LEU A 142 -7.43 7.41 1.87
N GLY A 143 -6.87 6.70 2.86
CA GLY A 143 -7.37 6.67 4.23
C GLY A 143 -7.43 8.06 4.85
N VAL A 144 -6.33 8.81 4.79
CA VAL A 144 -6.24 10.18 5.31
C VAL A 144 -7.17 11.13 4.54
N LEU A 145 -7.22 11.05 3.20
CA LEU A 145 -8.16 11.85 2.41
C LEU A 145 -9.61 11.57 2.78
N SER A 146 -9.95 10.34 3.12
CA SER A 146 -11.30 9.96 3.52
C SER A 146 -11.69 10.53 4.89
N LEU A 147 -10.72 10.75 5.79
CA LEU A 147 -10.95 11.44 7.08
C LEU A 147 -11.27 12.93 6.90
N LEU A 148 -10.78 13.56 5.83
CA LEU A 148 -11.11 14.95 5.49
C LEU A 148 -12.56 15.12 4.97
N GLY A 149 -13.26 14.01 4.74
CA GLY A 149 -14.69 13.96 4.45
C GLY A 149 -15.07 14.72 3.17
N LYS A 150 -16.10 15.57 3.26
CA LYS A 150 -16.68 16.28 2.10
C LYS A 150 -15.79 17.39 1.53
N ARG A 151 -14.66 17.72 2.19
CA ARG A 151 -13.76 18.80 1.74
C ARG A 151 -12.90 18.38 0.54
N VAL A 152 -12.75 17.07 0.31
CA VAL A 152 -11.95 16.53 -0.78
C VAL A 152 -12.88 16.13 -1.94
N PRO A 153 -12.69 16.68 -3.15
CA PRO A 153 -13.49 16.29 -4.31
C PRO A 153 -13.15 14.87 -4.75
N LEU A 154 -14.15 14.15 -5.26
CA LEU A 154 -14.00 12.77 -5.74
C LEU A 154 -12.94 12.66 -6.84
N SER A 155 -12.83 13.68 -7.70
CA SER A 155 -11.81 13.73 -8.76
C SER A 155 -10.39 13.67 -8.21
N LEU A 156 -10.11 14.24 -7.04
CA LEU A 156 -8.78 14.22 -6.42
C LEU A 156 -8.45 12.86 -5.82
N LYS A 157 -9.44 12.15 -5.29
CA LYS A 157 -9.27 10.75 -4.84
C LYS A 157 -8.91 9.84 -6.01
N ILE A 158 -9.63 9.97 -7.13
CA ILE A 158 -9.36 9.16 -8.33
C ILE A 158 -8.00 9.51 -8.92
N PHE A 159 -7.66 10.82 -9.01
CA PHE A 159 -6.35 11.27 -9.47
C PHE A 159 -5.22 10.72 -8.60
N LEU A 160 -5.33 10.82 -7.26
CA LEU A 160 -4.29 10.33 -6.36
C LEU A 160 -4.18 8.80 -6.41
N SER A 161 -5.31 8.10 -6.55
CA SER A 161 -5.30 6.65 -6.75
C SER A 161 -4.53 6.28 -8.02
N ALA A 162 -4.78 6.97 -9.14
CA ALA A 162 -4.08 6.71 -10.40
C ALA A 162 -2.57 7.03 -10.31
N LEU A 163 -2.21 8.14 -9.65
CA LEU A 163 -0.82 8.52 -9.40
C LEU A 163 -0.10 7.45 -8.55
N ALA A 164 -0.67 7.07 -7.40
CA ALA A 164 -0.06 6.11 -6.49
C ALA A 164 0.11 4.72 -7.13
N ILE A 165 -0.89 4.27 -7.90
CA ILE A 165 -0.80 3.03 -8.67
C ILE A 165 0.36 3.05 -9.68
N LEU A 166 0.56 4.16 -10.38
CA LEU A 166 1.65 4.31 -11.35
C LEU A 166 3.02 4.35 -10.65
N ASP A 167 3.12 5.04 -9.52
CA ASP A 167 4.33 5.07 -8.69
C ASP A 167 4.69 3.68 -8.16
N ASP A 168 3.71 2.94 -7.61
CA ASP A 168 3.93 1.59 -7.06
C ASP A 168 4.38 0.60 -8.15
N LEU A 169 3.76 0.64 -9.34
CA LEU A 169 4.18 -0.17 -10.47
C LEU A 169 5.60 0.21 -10.91
N GLY A 170 5.89 1.51 -11.00
CA GLY A 170 7.20 2.01 -11.34
C GLY A 170 8.27 1.53 -10.35
N ALA A 171 7.99 1.64 -9.06
CA ALA A 171 8.90 1.23 -7.99
C ALA A 171 9.17 -0.28 -8.04
N VAL A 172 8.15 -1.12 -8.25
CA VAL A 172 8.35 -2.57 -8.42
C VAL A 172 9.16 -2.90 -9.65
N LEU A 173 8.91 -2.24 -10.78
CA LEU A 173 9.70 -2.50 -11.99
C LEU A 173 11.17 -2.10 -11.79
N ILE A 174 11.42 -1.00 -11.08
CA ILE A 174 12.77 -0.59 -10.70
C ILE A 174 13.42 -1.65 -9.80
N ILE A 175 12.72 -2.09 -8.74
CA ILE A 175 13.25 -3.10 -7.82
C ILE A 175 13.53 -4.41 -8.57
N ALA A 176 12.58 -4.86 -9.40
CA ALA A 176 12.74 -6.08 -10.18
C ALA A 176 13.93 -6.01 -11.15
N LEU A 177 14.14 -4.89 -11.85
CA LEU A 177 15.22 -4.77 -12.84
C LEU A 177 16.60 -4.50 -12.23
N PHE A 178 16.68 -3.73 -11.15
CA PHE A 178 17.95 -3.26 -10.58
C PHE A 178 18.40 -4.03 -9.33
N TYR A 179 17.48 -4.69 -8.61
CA TYR A 179 17.76 -5.36 -7.34
C TYR A 179 17.59 -6.88 -7.37
N THR A 180 17.20 -7.46 -8.52
CA THR A 180 17.13 -8.92 -8.65
C THR A 180 18.54 -9.50 -8.79
N SER A 181 18.99 -10.23 -7.77
CA SER A 181 20.34 -10.79 -7.67
C SER A 181 20.50 -12.21 -8.26
N GLY A 182 19.51 -12.72 -8.98
CA GLY A 182 19.66 -13.95 -9.76
C GLY A 182 18.35 -14.68 -10.01
N LEU A 183 17.86 -14.64 -11.25
CA LEU A 183 16.81 -15.56 -11.69
C LEU A 183 17.44 -16.94 -11.87
N SER A 184 17.06 -17.91 -11.03
CA SER A 184 17.41 -19.30 -11.27
C SER A 184 16.57 -19.84 -12.42
N ILE A 185 17.09 -19.75 -13.64
CA ILE A 185 16.50 -20.35 -14.86
C ILE A 185 16.01 -21.80 -14.64
N PRO A 186 16.70 -22.67 -13.87
CA PRO A 186 16.22 -24.04 -13.61
C PRO A 186 14.89 -24.09 -12.86
N MET A 187 14.59 -23.12 -11.99
CA MET A 187 13.36 -23.07 -11.19
C MET A 187 12.17 -22.49 -11.97
N LEU A 188 12.42 -21.81 -13.09
CA LEU A 188 11.39 -21.30 -14.01
C LEU A 188 10.96 -22.35 -15.05
N LEU A 189 11.80 -23.36 -15.30
CA LEU A 189 11.57 -24.41 -16.30
C LEU A 189 11.10 -25.73 -15.68
N ALA A 190 11.12 -25.85 -14.35
CA ALA A 190 10.63 -27.01 -13.59
C ALA A 190 9.14 -26.86 -13.26
#